data_AF-A0AA40RXY9-F1
#
_entry.id   AF-A0AA40RXY9-F1
#
_cell.length_a   1.000
_cell.length_b   1.000
_cell.length_c   1.000
_cell.angle_alpha   90.00
_cell.angle_beta   90.00
_cell.angle_gamma   90.00
#
_symmetry.space_group_name_H-M   'P 1'
#
loop_
_entity.id
_entity.type
_entity.pdbx_description
1 polymer ?
#
loop_
_entity_poly.entity_id
_entity_poly.type
_entity_poly.pdbx_seq_one_letter_code
_entity_poly.pdbx_strand_id
1 'polypeptide(L)'
;ILWSVIGLIPFNQVIQNVIAKPALNYGPTIIYIVFGSWFGRVLVDSGIAGSISAQTQKVGRKAPVLAAILVVLVTALIFSSAYGVGSVIAIGVILIPILLSIGVPKKVAIPAFTMAIGAPMYINVVLFNQIKAFFPSVNFSGKYLVFGLVAMSVQL
;
A
#
# COMPACT_ATOMS: atom_id res chain seq x y z
N ILE A 1 0.71 -21.89 -13.75
CA ILE A 1 0.13 -23.12 -14.33
C ILE A 1 0.30 -23.12 -15.85
N LEU A 2 -0.34 -22.20 -16.60
CA LEU A 2 -0.19 -22.13 -18.07
C LEU A 2 1.27 -22.05 -18.53
N TRP A 3 2.06 -21.18 -17.91
CA TRP A 3 3.51 -21.04 -18.16
C TRP A 3 4.32 -22.31 -17.85
N SER A 4 3.86 -23.12 -16.89
CA SER A 4 4.52 -24.38 -16.51
C SER A 4 4.27 -25.49 -17.53
N VAL A 5 3.09 -25.47 -18.16
CA VAL A 5 2.73 -26.35 -19.28
C VAL A 5 3.50 -25.97 -20.54
N ILE A 6 3.57 -24.68 -20.87
CA ILE A 6 4.32 -24.16 -22.01
C ILE A 6 5.83 -24.44 -21.84
N GLY A 7 6.36 -24.31 -20.62
CA GLY A 7 7.77 -24.60 -20.31
C GLY A 7 8.12 -26.08 -20.17
N LEU A 8 7.17 -27.01 -20.40
CA LEU A 8 7.36 -28.46 -20.26
C LEU A 8 8.01 -28.88 -18.93
N ILE A 9 7.66 -28.18 -17.85
CA ILE A 9 8.26 -28.41 -16.53
C ILE A 9 7.69 -29.70 -15.94
N PRO A 10 8.52 -30.61 -15.36
CA PRO A 10 8.04 -31.85 -14.76
C PRO A 10 6.96 -31.62 -13.71
N PHE A 11 5.90 -32.45 -13.73
CA PHE A 11 4.74 -32.29 -12.85
C PHE A 11 5.10 -32.17 -11.36
N ASN A 12 6.04 -32.99 -10.89
CA ASN A 12 6.52 -32.94 -9.50
C ASN A 12 7.16 -31.58 -9.16
N GLN A 13 7.93 -30.99 -10.08
CA GLN A 13 8.50 -29.66 -9.87
C GLN A 13 7.44 -28.56 -9.91
N VAL A 14 6.39 -28.71 -10.73
CA VAL A 14 5.27 -27.76 -10.74
C VAL A 14 4.55 -27.78 -9.39
N ILE A 15 4.20 -28.96 -8.87
CA ILE A 15 3.53 -29.05 -7.56
C ILE A 15 4.40 -28.46 -6.45
N GLN A 16 5.68 -28.83 -6.39
CA GLN A 16 6.56 -28.38 -5.32
C GLN A 16 6.89 -26.88 -5.42
N ASN A 17 7.39 -26.42 -6.57
CA ASN A 17 7.97 -25.08 -6.70
C ASN A 17 6.97 -24.00 -7.12
N VAL A 18 5.88 -24.36 -7.82
CA VAL A 18 4.89 -23.37 -8.31
C VAL A 18 3.67 -23.31 -7.39
N ILE A 19 3.30 -24.42 -6.76
CA ILE A 19 2.08 -24.49 -5.93
C ILE A 19 2.43 -24.46 -4.44
N ALA A 20 3.17 -25.45 -3.95
CA ALA A 20 3.37 -25.64 -2.51
C ALA A 20 4.29 -24.57 -1.88
N LYS A 21 5.48 -24.36 -2.45
CA LYS A 21 6.49 -23.47 -1.87
C LYS A 21 6.03 -22.00 -1.76
N PRO A 22 5.41 -21.40 -2.80
CA PRO A 22 4.87 -20.05 -2.68
C PRO A 22 3.73 -19.94 -1.66
N ALA A 23 2.86 -20.96 -1.58
CA ALA A 23 1.77 -20.99 -0.60
C ALA A 23 2.30 -21.04 0.85
N LEU A 24 3.34 -21.85 1.11
CA LEU A 24 3.99 -21.93 2.41
C LEU A 24 4.71 -20.61 2.78
N ASN A 25 5.37 -19.97 1.80
CA ASN A 25 6.03 -18.68 2.00
C ASN A 25 5.05 -17.52 2.22
N TYR A 26 3.74 -17.73 2.04
CA TYR A 26 2.71 -16.70 2.27
C TYR A 26 2.30 -16.59 3.75
N GLY A 27 2.77 -17.49 4.62
CA GLY A 27 2.48 -17.48 6.06
C GLY A 27 2.70 -16.13 6.75
N PRO A 28 3.86 -15.47 6.59
CA PRO A 28 4.10 -14.14 7.16
C PRO A 28 3.08 -13.10 6.71
N THR A 29 2.70 -13.10 5.44
CA THR A 29 1.67 -12.21 4.89
C THR A 29 0.31 -12.45 5.55
N ILE A 30 -0.07 -13.71 5.76
CA ILE A 30 -1.32 -14.06 6.45
C ILE A 30 -1.33 -13.50 7.88
N ILE A 31 -0.22 -13.64 8.61
CA ILE A 31 -0.07 -13.10 9.97
C ILE A 31 -0.25 -11.57 9.96
N TYR A 32 0.39 -10.86 9.02
CA TYR A 32 0.22 -9.42 8.90
C TYR A 32 -1.21 -9.00 8.58
N ILE A 33 -1.93 -9.78 7.78
CA ILE A 33 -3.34 -9.52 7.47
C ILE A 33 -4.21 -9.72 8.71
N VAL A 34 -4.01 -10.81 9.47
CA VAL A 34 -4.77 -11.10 10.69
C VAL A 34 -4.58 -10.00 11.72
N PHE A 35 -3.33 -9.68 12.07
CA PHE A 35 -3.04 -8.63 13.05
C PHE A 35 -3.40 -7.23 12.56
N GLY A 36 -3.16 -6.93 11.28
CA GLY A 36 -3.53 -5.64 10.69
C GLY A 36 -5.04 -5.42 10.70
N SER A 37 -5.83 -6.45 10.36
CA SER A 37 -7.29 -6.39 10.38
C SER A 37 -7.84 -6.28 11.79
N TRP A 38 -7.28 -7.05 12.73
CA TRP A 38 -7.66 -6.99 14.14
C TRP A 38 -7.36 -5.61 14.75
N PHE A 39 -6.14 -5.10 14.56
CA PHE A 39 -5.77 -3.76 15.03
C PHE A 39 -6.61 -2.66 14.37
N GLY A 40 -6.85 -2.76 13.06
CA GLY A 40 -7.78 -1.87 12.37
C GLY A 40 -9.17 -1.88 13.00
N ARG A 41 -9.69 -3.06 13.36
CA ARG A 41 -10.99 -3.15 14.04
C ARG A 41 -10.95 -2.53 15.44
N VAL A 42 -9.89 -2.73 16.21
CA VAL A 42 -9.70 -2.09 17.52
C VAL A 42 -9.72 -0.56 17.41
N LEU A 43 -9.09 0.02 16.39
CA LEU A 43 -9.12 1.48 16.16
C LEU A 43 -10.54 2.01 15.86
N VAL A 44 -11.38 1.20 15.21
CA VAL A 44 -12.78 1.55 14.94
C VAL A 44 -13.61 1.40 16.21
N ASP A 45 -13.53 0.26 16.88
CA ASP A 45 -14.35 -0.06 18.05
C ASP A 45 -14.04 0.82 19.27
N SER A 46 -12.79 1.23 19.42
CA SER A 46 -12.37 2.19 20.46
C SER A 46 -12.81 3.63 20.20
N GLY A 47 -13.34 3.93 19.01
CA GLY A 47 -13.71 5.30 18.62
C GLY A 47 -12.53 6.21 18.27
N ILE A 48 -11.29 5.72 18.28
CA ILE A 48 -10.08 6.49 17.92
C ILE A 48 -10.17 6.96 16.46
N ALA A 49 -10.54 6.08 15.53
CA ALA A 49 -10.69 6.47 14.12
C ALA A 49 -11.77 7.56 13.95
N GLY A 50 -12.86 7.46 14.72
CA GLY A 50 -13.95 8.45 14.72
C GLY A 50 -13.51 9.81 15.27
N SER A 51 -12.75 9.84 16.37
CA SER A 51 -12.28 11.08 16.98
C SER A 51 -11.27 11.82 16.09
N ILE A 52 -10.33 11.09 15.48
CA ILE A 52 -9.39 11.65 14.49
C ILE A 52 -10.16 12.21 13.28
N SER A 53 -11.16 11.49 12.79
CA SER A 53 -11.98 11.95 11.66
C SER A 53 -12.74 13.23 11.99
N ALA A 54 -13.39 13.29 13.16
CA ALA A 54 -14.12 14.47 13.61
C ALA A 54 -13.21 15.69 13.77
N GLN A 55 -12.00 15.50 14.30
CA GLN A 55 -11.04 16.59 14.46
C GLN A 55 -10.52 17.08 13.11
N THR A 56 -10.21 16.15 12.20
CA THR A 56 -9.76 16.49 10.85
C THR A 56 -10.86 17.19 10.07
N GLN A 57 -12.12 16.80 10.24
CA GLN A 57 -13.27 17.48 9.66
C GLN A 57 -13.39 18.94 10.15
N LYS A 58 -13.24 19.19 11.45
CA LYS A 58 -13.31 20.55 12.02
C LYS A 58 -12.27 21.49 11.38
N VAL A 59 -11.06 20.99 11.15
CA VAL A 59 -9.96 21.77 10.56
C VAL A 59 -10.09 21.85 9.03
N GLY A 60 -10.39 20.74 8.37
CA GLY A 60 -10.38 20.59 6.91
C GLY A 60 -11.64 21.11 6.20
N ARG A 61 -12.77 21.28 6.91
CA ARG A 61 -14.04 21.71 6.29
C ARG A 61 -13.98 23.10 5.63
N LYS A 62 -13.07 23.97 6.05
CA LYS A 62 -12.87 25.30 5.45
C LYS A 62 -12.31 25.24 4.02
N ALA A 63 -11.52 24.20 3.71
CA ALA A 63 -10.90 24.00 2.41
C ALA A 63 -10.82 22.48 2.11
N PRO A 64 -11.96 21.83 1.79
CA PRO A 64 -12.03 20.37 1.70
C PRO A 64 -11.16 19.79 0.59
N VAL A 65 -10.99 20.52 -0.52
CA VAL A 65 -10.09 20.13 -1.62
C VAL A 65 -8.62 20.14 -1.16
N LEU A 66 -8.20 21.20 -0.49
CA LEU A 66 -6.83 21.31 0.01
C LEU A 66 -6.54 20.24 1.09
N ALA A 67 -7.52 20.00 1.97
CA ALA A 67 -7.42 18.95 2.98
C ALA A 67 -7.30 17.55 2.34
N ALA A 68 -8.06 17.26 1.29
CA ALA A 68 -7.96 16.00 0.56
C ALA A 68 -6.59 15.81 -0.08
N ILE A 69 -6.04 16.85 -0.72
CA ILE A 69 -4.69 16.82 -1.30
C ILE A 69 -3.63 16.57 -0.23
N LEU A 70 -3.73 17.24 0.93
CA LEU A 70 -2.81 17.02 2.04
C LEU A 70 -2.88 15.60 2.58
N VAL A 71 -4.07 15.02 2.69
CA VAL A 71 -4.25 13.62 3.12
C VAL A 71 -3.60 12.66 2.12
N VAL A 72 -3.74 12.90 0.81
CA VAL A 72 -3.08 12.13 -0.25
C VAL A 72 -1.55 12.23 -0.13
N LEU A 73 -1.01 13.44 0.06
CA LEU A 73 0.43 13.65 0.23
C LEU A 73 0.98 12.96 1.49
N VAL A 74 0.26 13.04 2.61
CA VAL A 74 0.63 12.35 3.85
C VAL A 74 0.59 10.83 3.65
N THR A 75 -0.42 10.32 2.94
CA THR A 75 -0.48 8.88 2.59
C THR A 75 0.77 8.48 1.82
N ALA A 76 1.11 9.23 0.79
CA ALA A 76 2.29 8.94 -0.04
C ALA A 76 3.60 8.99 0.76
N LEU A 77 3.74 9.95 1.68
CA LEU A 77 4.89 10.05 2.56
C LEU A 77 5.00 8.86 3.52
N ILE A 78 3.89 8.36 4.07
CA ILE A 78 3.91 7.16 4.93
C ILE A 78 4.39 5.94 4.13
N PHE A 79 3.90 5.77 2.90
CA PHE A 79 4.22 4.62 2.06
C PHE A 79 5.57 4.71 1.33
N SER A 80 6.31 5.83 1.46
CA SER A 80 7.70 5.89 0.97
C SER A 80 8.63 5.00 1.79
N SER A 81 8.29 4.71 3.04
CA SER A 81 9.04 3.81 3.93
C SER A 81 8.23 2.58 4.35
N ALA A 82 6.91 2.70 4.53
CA ALA A 82 6.06 1.58 4.89
C ALA A 82 5.76 0.67 3.69
N TYR A 83 5.82 -0.64 3.89
CA TYR A 83 5.43 -1.64 2.90
C TYR A 83 4.68 -2.79 3.57
N GLY A 84 3.66 -3.32 2.87
CA GLY A 84 2.93 -4.51 3.28
C GLY A 84 1.45 -4.27 3.56
N VAL A 85 0.70 -5.37 3.49
CA VAL A 85 -0.77 -5.35 3.55
C VAL A 85 -1.28 -4.84 4.91
N GLY A 86 -0.60 -5.17 6.02
CA GLY A 86 -0.97 -4.70 7.35
C GLY A 86 -0.92 -3.17 7.48
N SER A 87 0.11 -2.53 6.92
CA SER A 87 0.23 -1.07 6.90
C SER A 87 -0.89 -0.41 6.10
N VAL A 88 -1.25 -1.00 4.96
CA VAL A 88 -2.38 -0.53 4.13
C VAL A 88 -3.70 -0.60 4.88
N ILE A 89 -3.96 -1.71 5.58
CA ILE A 89 -5.19 -1.87 6.36
C ILE A 89 -5.26 -0.84 7.50
N ALA A 90 -4.19 -0.71 8.29
CA ALA A 90 -4.16 0.19 9.43
C ALA A 90 -4.38 1.66 9.02
N ILE A 91 -3.68 2.11 7.97
CA ILE A 91 -3.81 3.48 7.47
C ILE A 91 -5.16 3.68 6.77
N GLY A 92 -5.65 2.70 6.00
CA GLY A 92 -6.93 2.78 5.30
C GLY A 92 -8.12 2.93 6.25
N VAL A 93 -8.08 2.26 7.41
CA VAL A 93 -9.09 2.39 8.47
C VAL A 93 -9.21 3.82 9.00
N ILE A 94 -8.12 4.61 8.98
CA ILE A 94 -8.11 5.99 9.50
C ILE A 94 -8.37 6.99 8.37
N LEU A 95 -7.65 6.87 7.25
CA LEU A 95 -7.67 7.89 6.19
C LEU A 95 -8.93 7.85 5.33
N ILE A 96 -9.55 6.69 5.11
CA ILE A 96 -10.80 6.61 4.35
C ILE A 96 -11.94 7.35 5.09
N PRO A 97 -12.20 7.10 6.39
CA PRO A 97 -13.16 7.91 7.14
C PRO A 97 -12.86 9.41 7.11
N ILE A 98 -11.59 9.80 7.24
CA ILE A 98 -11.18 11.21 7.18
C ILE A 98 -11.59 11.85 5.84
N LEU A 99 -11.24 11.22 4.71
CA LEU A 99 -11.58 11.70 3.37
C LEU A 99 -13.09 11.84 3.19
N LEU A 100 -13.86 10.87 3.69
CA LEU A 100 -15.32 10.91 3.63
C LEU A 100 -15.89 12.01 4.54
N SER A 101 -15.34 12.20 5.74
CA SER A 101 -15.82 13.20 6.71
C SER A 101 -15.55 14.64 6.28
N ILE A 102 -14.47 14.92 5.53
CA ILE A 102 -14.23 16.26 4.93
C ILE A 102 -15.11 16.52 3.69
N GLY A 103 -15.88 15.54 3.23
CA GLY A 103 -16.85 15.67 2.13
C GLY A 103 -16.39 15.16 0.77
N VAL A 104 -15.28 14.41 0.69
CA VAL A 104 -14.83 13.81 -0.58
C VAL A 104 -15.79 12.67 -0.96
N PRO A 105 -16.35 12.65 -2.19
CA PRO A 105 -17.18 11.54 -2.64
C PRO A 105 -16.43 10.21 -2.58
N LYS A 106 -17.09 9.13 -2.15
CA LYS A 106 -16.48 7.79 -2.05
C LYS A 106 -15.84 7.32 -3.36
N LYS A 107 -16.43 7.70 -4.51
CA LYS A 107 -15.92 7.40 -5.86
C LYS A 107 -14.55 8.03 -6.15
N VAL A 108 -14.17 9.08 -5.42
CA VAL A 108 -12.88 9.77 -5.54
C VAL A 108 -11.95 9.37 -4.40
N ALA A 109 -12.48 9.27 -3.17
CA ALA A 109 -11.68 8.96 -1.98
C ALA A 109 -10.95 7.62 -2.07
N ILE A 110 -11.62 6.56 -2.53
CA ILE A 110 -11.01 5.22 -2.60
C ILE A 110 -9.90 5.17 -3.68
N PRO A 111 -10.14 5.58 -4.95
CA PRO A 111 -9.07 5.62 -5.94
C PRO A 111 -7.91 6.54 -5.55
N ALA A 112 -8.19 7.73 -5.02
CA ALA A 112 -7.15 8.66 -4.59
C ALA A 112 -6.26 8.05 -3.49
N PHE A 113 -6.86 7.39 -2.50
CA PHE A 113 -6.12 6.67 -1.47
C PHE A 113 -5.26 5.53 -2.05
N THR A 114 -5.81 4.71 -2.94
CA THR A 114 -5.07 3.62 -3.58
C THR A 114 -3.93 4.12 -4.46
N MET A 115 -4.12 5.19 -5.23
CA MET A 115 -3.06 5.81 -6.03
C MET A 115 -1.96 6.41 -5.14
N ALA A 116 -2.34 7.03 -4.01
CA ALA A 116 -1.40 7.59 -3.04
C ALA A 116 -0.52 6.53 -2.36
N ILE A 117 -1.04 5.32 -2.16
CA ILE A 117 -0.24 4.17 -1.69
C ILE A 117 0.74 3.71 -2.78
N GLY A 118 0.27 3.66 -4.03
CA GLY A 118 1.05 3.14 -5.16
C GLY A 118 2.19 4.08 -5.60
N ALA A 119 1.97 5.40 -5.61
CA ALA A 119 2.96 6.36 -6.09
C ALA A 119 4.33 6.28 -5.39
N PRO A 120 4.44 6.23 -4.06
CA PRO A 120 5.74 6.13 -3.38
C PRO A 120 6.43 4.76 -3.52
N MET A 121 5.76 3.74 -4.09
CA MET A 121 6.37 2.43 -4.30
C MET A 121 7.59 2.49 -5.22
N TYR A 122 7.66 3.47 -6.14
CA TYR A 122 8.84 3.65 -7.00
C TYR A 122 10.12 4.00 -6.23
N ILE A 123 10.01 4.65 -5.07
CA ILE A 123 11.15 5.04 -4.23
C ILE A 123 11.30 4.17 -2.98
N ASN A 124 10.40 3.20 -2.77
CA ASN A 124 10.38 2.36 -1.59
C ASN A 124 11.51 1.31 -1.64
N VAL A 125 12.44 1.38 -0.69
CA VAL A 125 13.62 0.51 -0.62
C VAL A 125 13.24 -0.95 -0.38
N VAL A 126 12.16 -1.22 0.37
CA VAL A 126 11.69 -2.57 0.66
C VAL A 126 11.20 -3.25 -0.62
N LEU A 127 10.45 -2.52 -1.45
CA LEU A 127 10.01 -3.03 -2.75
C LEU A 127 11.19 -3.20 -3.71
N PHE A 128 12.10 -2.24 -3.74
CA PHE A 128 13.29 -2.32 -4.59
C PHE A 128 14.14 -3.56 -4.30
N ASN A 129 14.31 -3.91 -3.02
CA ASN A 129 15.03 -5.13 -2.63
C ASN A 129 14.34 -6.41 -3.11
N GLN A 130 13.01 -6.42 -3.24
CA GLN A 130 12.28 -7.55 -3.84
C GLN A 130 12.55 -7.64 -5.35
N ILE A 131 12.57 -6.51 -6.06
CA ILE A 131 12.89 -6.46 -7.49
C ILE A 131 14.34 -6.88 -7.75
N LYS A 132 15.27 -6.46 -6.87
CA LYS A 132 16.70 -6.81 -6.97
C LYS A 132 16.94 -8.32 -6.89
N ALA A 133 16.07 -9.08 -6.20
CA ALA A 133 16.15 -10.54 -6.18
C ALA A 133 15.96 -11.16 -7.58
N PHE A 134 15.22 -10.49 -8.46
CA PHE A 134 15.04 -10.91 -9.86
C PHE A 134 16.08 -10.29 -10.80
N PHE A 135 16.57 -9.09 -10.49
CA PHE A 135 17.54 -8.35 -11.30
C PHE A 135 18.74 -7.89 -10.45
N PRO A 136 19.73 -8.77 -10.20
CA PRO A 136 20.83 -8.50 -9.25
C PRO A 136 21.76 -7.35 -9.68
N SER A 137 21.84 -7.09 -10.99
CA SER A 137 22.66 -6.01 -11.58
C SER A 137 22.09 -4.60 -11.34
N VAL A 138 20.85 -4.50 -10.85
CA VAL A 138 20.17 -3.22 -10.65
C VAL A 138 20.51 -2.69 -9.26
N ASN A 139 21.04 -1.46 -9.23
CA ASN A 139 21.43 -0.77 -8.01
C ASN A 139 20.50 0.40 -7.70
N PHE A 140 20.22 0.61 -6.42
CA PHE A 140 19.47 1.75 -5.93
C PHE A 140 20.37 3.00 -5.98
N SER A 141 20.59 3.49 -7.19
CA SER A 141 21.47 4.62 -7.50
C SER A 141 20.69 5.93 -7.57
N GLY A 142 21.38 7.07 -7.54
CA GLY A 142 20.79 8.39 -7.75
C GLY A 142 20.00 8.49 -9.07
N LYS A 143 20.45 7.82 -10.15
CA LYS A 143 19.70 7.77 -11.42
C LYS A 143 18.35 7.06 -11.27
N TYR A 144 18.29 5.98 -10.51
CA TYR A 144 17.04 5.27 -10.22
C TYR A 144 16.11 6.13 -9.36
N LEU A 145 16.65 6.83 -8.36
CA LEU A 145 15.88 7.73 -7.52
C LEU A 145 15.27 8.90 -8.29
N VAL A 146 15.99 9.48 -9.26
CA VAL A 146 15.43 10.53 -10.13
C VAL A 146 14.25 9.99 -10.93
N PHE A 147 14.40 8.82 -11.54
CA PHE A 147 13.29 8.15 -12.22
C PHE A 147 12.12 7.87 -11.26
N GLY A 148 12.41 7.32 -10.08
CA GLY A 148 11.39 6.94 -9.10
C GLY A 148 10.63 8.15 -8.55
N LEU A 149 11.30 9.28 -8.33
CA LEU A 149 10.67 10.54 -7.92
C LEU A 149 9.78 11.10 -9.03
N VAL A 150 10.25 11.09 -10.29
CA VAL A 150 9.43 11.54 -11.43
C VAL A 150 8.20 10.64 -11.61
N ALA A 151 8.36 9.32 -11.54
CA ALA A 151 7.26 8.37 -11.65
C ALA A 151 6.26 8.52 -10.49
N MET A 152 6.75 8.73 -9.27
CA MET A 152 5.94 9.04 -8.10
C MET A 152 5.13 10.32 -8.33
N SER A 153 5.76 11.41 -8.79
CA SER A 153 5.08 12.69 -9.03
C SER A 153 4.05 12.63 -10.16
N VAL A 154 4.26 11.80 -11.18
CA VAL A 154 3.30 11.63 -12.29
C VAL A 154 2.09 10.81 -11.86
N GLN A 155 2.28 9.83 -10.98
CA GLN A 155 1.18 8.97 -10.51
C GLN A 155 0.31 9.65 -9.43
N LEU A 156 0.90 10.56 -8.65
CA LEU A 156 0.24 11.26 -7.56
C LEU A 156 -0.71 12.37 -8.05
#